data_AF-A0A8H4XT67-F1
#
_entry.id   AF-A0A8H4XT67-F1
#
_cell.length_a   1.000
_cell.length_b   1.000
_cell.length_c   1.000
_cell.angle_alpha   90.00
_cell.angle_beta   90.00
_cell.angle_gamma   90.00
#
_symmetry.space_group_name_H-M   'P 1'
#
loop_
_entity.id
_entity.type
_entity.pdbx_description
1 polymer ?
#
loop_
_entity_poly.entity_id
_entity_poly.type
_entity_poly.pdbx_seq_one_letter_code
_entity_poly.pdbx_strand_id
1 'polypeptide(L)'
;MASDSDYMSFLDKANKQRDAGKDEAHTEDSAQQSKQVRTETVEKGVKVPEQLKKIDAVLYEFASLIASGSKPDIETLSEKSFDPRSQYSSVIKAVRAAVAASDSKVSESDVEVKVYRVEVGHSRVEYWVIALD
;
A
#
# COMPACT_ATOMS: atom_id res chain seq x y z
N MET A 1 -20.81 44.19 18.25
CA MET A 1 -19.51 43.49 18.37
C MET A 1 -19.80 42.28 19.25
N ALA A 2 -19.61 41.05 18.76
CA ALA A 2 -19.78 39.86 19.60
C ALA A 2 -18.76 39.97 20.74
N SER A 3 -19.25 40.05 21.98
CA SER A 3 -18.39 40.18 23.16
C SER A 3 -17.55 38.93 23.31
N ASP A 4 -16.28 39.07 23.67
CA ASP A 4 -15.33 37.97 23.85
C ASP A 4 -15.85 36.81 24.75
N SER A 5 -16.88 37.08 25.58
CA SER A 5 -17.63 36.07 26.34
C SER A 5 -18.32 35.02 25.47
N ASP A 6 -18.90 35.43 24.34
CA ASP A 6 -19.69 34.55 23.48
C ASP A 6 -18.76 33.59 22.73
N TYR A 7 -17.57 34.08 22.35
CA TYR A 7 -16.52 33.26 21.74
C TYR A 7 -16.02 32.17 22.70
N MET A 8 -15.79 32.50 23.98
CA MET A 8 -15.38 31.50 24.97
C MET A 8 -16.47 30.47 25.26
N SER A 9 -17.74 30.89 25.30
CA SER A 9 -18.87 29.98 25.54
C SER A 9 -19.06 28.95 24.41
N PHE A 10 -18.75 29.32 23.17
CA PHE A 10 -18.78 28.41 22.01
C PHE A 10 -17.68 27.35 22.10
N LEU A 11 -16.45 27.75 22.42
CA LEU A 11 -15.33 26.82 22.60
C LEU A 11 -15.59 25.85 23.76
N ASP A 12 -16.11 26.36 24.88
CA ASP A 12 -16.41 25.54 26.05
C ASP A 12 -17.54 24.53 25.74
N LYS A 13 -18.61 24.95 25.06
CA LYS A 13 -19.70 24.07 24.65
C LYS A 13 -19.27 22.99 23.65
N ALA A 14 -18.40 23.32 22.71
CA ALA A 14 -17.86 22.36 21.74
C ALA A 14 -16.93 21.33 22.41
N ASN A 15 -16.06 21.77 23.32
CA ASN A 15 -15.19 20.87 24.07
C ASN A 15 -15.99 19.96 25.00
N LYS A 16 -17.03 20.50 25.65
CA LYS A 16 -17.94 19.74 26.52
C LYS A 16 -18.71 18.64 25.77
N GLN A 17 -19.07 18.85 24.49
CA GLN A 17 -19.69 17.80 23.67
C GLN A 17 -18.70 16.69 23.28
N ARG A 18 -17.44 17.03 22.99
CA ARG A 18 -16.40 16.03 22.70
C ARG A 18 -16.02 15.22 23.94
N ASP A 19 -15.95 15.85 25.09
CA ASP A 19 -15.62 15.19 26.36
C ASP A 19 -16.81 14.37 26.88
N ALA A 20 -18.06 14.82 26.70
CA ALA A 20 -19.25 14.01 26.98
C ALA A 20 -19.37 12.75 26.09
N GLY A 21 -18.84 12.79 24.86
CA GLY A 21 -18.74 11.61 24.00
C GLY A 21 -17.58 10.67 24.37
N LYS A 22 -16.71 11.07 25.30
CA LYS A 22 -15.59 10.27 25.80
C LYS A 22 -15.96 9.51 27.08
N ASP A 23 -16.89 10.05 27.88
CA ASP A 23 -17.43 9.41 29.08
C ASP A 23 -18.53 8.37 28.79
N GLU A 24 -19.00 8.22 27.54
CA GLU A 24 -19.84 7.10 27.09
C GLU A 24 -19.07 6.00 26.34
N ALA A 25 -17.74 5.99 26.43
CA ALA A 25 -16.95 4.83 26.05
C ALA A 25 -16.47 4.11 27.32
N HIS A 26 -17.08 2.94 27.57
CA HIS A 26 -16.78 1.94 28.60
C HIS A 26 -17.61 2.02 29.90
N THR A 27 -18.79 1.41 29.87
CA THR A 27 -19.29 0.59 30.98
C THR A 27 -20.01 -0.63 30.40
N GLU A 28 -19.72 -1.80 30.97
CA GLU A 28 -20.10 -3.12 30.50
C GLU A 28 -21.59 -3.45 30.72
N ASP A 29 -22.09 -4.35 29.87
CA ASP A 29 -23.33 -5.16 29.93
C ASP A 29 -24.71 -4.49 29.77
N SER A 30 -25.30 -4.59 28.56
CA SER A 30 -26.39 -5.56 28.28
C SER A 30 -26.90 -5.52 26.82
N ALA A 31 -26.82 -6.69 26.17
CA ALA A 31 -27.54 -7.21 25.00
C ALA A 31 -28.24 -6.26 24.01
N GLN A 32 -27.63 -6.07 22.82
CA GLN A 32 -28.35 -6.11 21.54
C GLN A 32 -27.40 -6.37 20.36
N GLN A 33 -27.39 -7.64 19.94
CA GLN A 33 -27.09 -8.17 18.61
C GLN A 33 -26.67 -7.16 17.53
N SER A 34 -25.40 -6.77 17.50
CA SER A 34 -24.71 -6.52 16.23
C SER A 34 -23.70 -7.65 16.03
N LYS A 35 -23.97 -8.48 15.03
CA LYS A 35 -23.10 -9.56 14.58
C LYS A 35 -21.76 -8.94 14.17
N GLN A 36 -20.83 -8.81 15.11
CA GLN A 36 -19.48 -8.37 14.86
C GLN A 36 -18.87 -9.44 13.96
N VAL A 37 -18.80 -9.16 12.66
CA VAL A 37 -18.09 -10.00 11.70
C VAL A 37 -16.61 -9.86 12.06
N ARG A 38 -16.15 -10.74 12.94
CA ARG A 38 -14.73 -10.95 13.15
C ARG A 38 -14.21 -11.67 11.91
N THR A 39 -13.39 -10.99 11.14
CA THR A 39 -12.61 -11.62 10.07
C THR A 39 -11.47 -12.38 10.72
N GLU A 40 -11.66 -13.67 10.95
CA GLU A 40 -10.57 -14.58 11.30
C GLU A 40 -9.90 -15.03 10.01
N THR A 41 -8.58 -14.98 9.96
CA THR A 41 -7.80 -15.57 8.86
C THR A 41 -7.90 -17.08 8.99
N VAL A 42 -8.67 -17.69 8.07
CA VAL A 42 -8.86 -19.14 8.00
C VAL A 42 -7.51 -19.81 7.71
N GLU A 43 -7.09 -20.65 8.67
CA GLU A 43 -6.07 -21.71 8.55
C GLU A 43 -4.58 -21.30 8.41
N LYS A 44 -3.88 -21.25 9.55
CA LYS A 44 -2.42 -21.41 9.59
C LYS A 44 -2.06 -22.85 9.22
N GLY A 45 -1.53 -23.05 8.02
CA GLY A 45 -1.02 -24.34 7.55
C GLY A 45 -1.41 -24.72 6.12
N VAL A 46 -2.19 -23.90 5.43
CA VAL A 46 -2.56 -24.17 4.02
C VAL A 46 -1.31 -24.04 3.14
N LYS A 47 -0.87 -25.16 2.58
CA LYS A 47 0.19 -25.20 1.58
C LYS A 47 -0.30 -24.45 0.36
N VAL A 48 0.36 -23.34 0.03
CA VAL A 48 0.06 -22.48 -1.11
C VAL A 48 -0.19 -23.36 -2.35
N PRO A 49 -1.42 -23.32 -2.93
CA PRO A 49 -1.77 -24.08 -4.12
C PRO A 49 -0.74 -23.83 -5.22
N GLU A 50 -0.37 -24.87 -5.96
CA GLU A 50 0.67 -24.82 -7.00
C GLU A 50 0.35 -23.77 -8.09
N GLN A 51 -0.92 -23.43 -8.24
CA GLN A 51 -1.44 -22.38 -9.12
C GLN A 51 -1.03 -20.97 -8.67
N LEU A 52 -0.91 -20.72 -7.36
CA LEU A 52 -0.41 -19.45 -6.81
C LEU A 52 1.11 -19.37 -6.80
N LYS A 53 1.81 -20.50 -6.98
CA LYS A 53 3.27 -20.50 -7.20
C LYS A 53 3.67 -20.06 -8.61
N LYS A 54 2.71 -19.96 -9.54
CA LYS A 54 2.93 -19.41 -10.88
C LYS A 54 2.95 -17.87 -10.85
N ILE A 55 3.74 -17.28 -9.96
CA ILE A 55 4.00 -15.83 -9.97
C ILE A 55 4.69 -15.42 -11.28
N ASP A 56 5.48 -16.31 -11.88
CA ASP A 56 6.09 -16.11 -13.19
C ASP A 56 5.04 -16.01 -14.33
N ALA A 57 3.84 -16.58 -14.16
CA ALA A 57 2.77 -16.46 -15.15
C ALA A 57 2.07 -15.08 -15.11
N VAL A 58 2.01 -14.44 -13.95
CA VAL A 58 1.40 -13.12 -13.77
C VAL A 58 2.25 -12.04 -14.43
N LEU A 59 3.56 -12.25 -14.50
CA LEU A 59 4.51 -11.38 -15.21
C LEU A 59 4.18 -11.27 -16.71
N TYR A 60 3.81 -12.38 -17.35
CA TYR A 60 3.44 -12.38 -18.77
C TYR A 60 2.09 -11.70 -19.04
N GLU A 61 1.11 -11.86 -18.14
CA GLU A 61 -0.18 -11.16 -18.22
C GLU A 61 -0.02 -9.64 -18.04
N PHE A 62 0.77 -9.22 -17.04
CA PHE A 62 1.09 -7.81 -16.80
C PHE A 62 1.82 -7.18 -17.99
N ALA A 63 2.78 -7.88 -18.57
CA ALA A 63 3.50 -7.36 -19.72
C ALA A 63 2.62 -7.31 -20.99
N SER A 64 1.68 -8.24 -21.17
CA SER A 64 0.70 -8.16 -22.25
C SER A 64 -0.23 -6.95 -22.10
N LEU A 65 -0.63 -6.60 -20.86
CA LEU A 65 -1.38 -5.39 -20.54
C LEU A 65 -0.61 -4.11 -20.86
N ILE A 66 0.71 -4.09 -20.63
CA ILE A 66 1.55 -2.92 -20.94
C ILE A 66 1.80 -2.78 -22.45
N ALA A 67 2.10 -3.87 -23.15
CA ALA A 67 2.52 -3.84 -24.55
C ALA A 67 1.36 -3.90 -25.56
N SER A 68 0.15 -3.50 -25.14
CA SER A 68 -1.06 -3.45 -25.97
C SER A 68 -1.31 -4.74 -26.77
N GLY A 69 -1.13 -5.90 -26.14
CA GLY A 69 -1.48 -7.20 -26.74
C GLY A 69 -0.41 -7.85 -27.63
N SER A 70 0.77 -7.24 -27.82
CA SER A 70 1.95 -7.98 -28.31
C SER A 70 2.70 -8.61 -27.13
N LYS A 71 3.44 -9.71 -27.34
CA LYS A 71 4.33 -10.25 -26.30
C LYS A 71 5.62 -9.42 -26.32
N PRO A 72 5.84 -8.52 -25.35
CA PRO A 72 7.07 -7.74 -25.35
C PRO A 72 8.23 -8.62 -24.88
N ASP A 73 9.44 -8.26 -25.28
CA ASP A 73 10.65 -8.80 -24.64
C ASP A 73 10.83 -8.13 -23.28
N ILE A 74 10.96 -8.95 -22.23
CA ILE A 74 10.95 -8.49 -20.83
C ILE A 74 12.19 -9.01 -20.14
N GLU A 75 13.01 -8.09 -19.65
CA GLU A 75 14.20 -8.41 -18.89
C GLU A 75 14.05 -7.91 -17.45
N THR A 76 14.39 -8.77 -16.49
CA THR A 76 14.47 -8.36 -15.08
C THR A 76 15.88 -7.85 -14.80
N LEU A 77 15.97 -6.64 -14.27
CA LEU A 77 17.21 -5.96 -13.93
C LEU A 77 17.32 -5.74 -12.42
N SER A 78 18.53 -5.86 -11.91
CA SER A 78 18.87 -5.41 -10.56
C SER A 78 18.95 -3.88 -10.51
N GLU A 79 18.74 -3.29 -9.33
CA GLU A 79 18.87 -1.84 -9.14
C GLU A 79 20.24 -1.30 -9.56
N LYS A 80 21.32 -2.05 -9.28
CA LYS A 80 22.69 -1.66 -9.66
C LYS A 80 22.92 -1.68 -11.17
N SER A 81 22.28 -2.60 -11.89
CA SER A 81 22.35 -2.62 -13.36
C SER A 81 21.49 -1.54 -14.00
N PHE A 82 20.37 -1.18 -13.38
CA PHE A 82 19.48 -0.11 -13.85
C PHE A 82 20.07 1.28 -13.62
N ASP A 83 20.63 1.52 -12.43
CA ASP A 83 21.14 2.82 -12.02
C ASP A 83 22.60 2.76 -11.53
N PRO A 84 23.57 2.49 -12.41
CA PRO A 84 24.98 2.38 -12.03
C PRO A 84 25.59 3.71 -11.54
N ARG A 85 24.92 4.84 -11.79
CA ARG A 85 25.36 6.19 -11.39
C ARG A 85 24.52 6.78 -10.25
N SER A 86 23.60 6.02 -9.68
CA SER A 86 22.71 6.45 -8.59
C SER A 86 21.86 7.71 -8.91
N GLN A 87 21.57 7.96 -10.19
CA GLN A 87 20.80 9.13 -10.65
C GLN A 87 19.30 9.02 -10.34
N TYR A 88 18.79 7.81 -10.18
CA TYR A 88 17.38 7.48 -9.91
C TYR A 88 17.15 6.98 -8.49
N SER A 89 18.13 7.15 -7.61
CA SER A 89 18.05 6.79 -6.19
C SER A 89 16.86 7.41 -5.46
N SER A 90 16.46 8.63 -5.82
CA SER A 90 15.27 9.30 -5.28
C SER A 90 13.97 8.58 -5.63
N VAL A 91 13.86 8.08 -6.86
CA VAL A 91 12.69 7.32 -7.35
C VAL A 91 12.60 5.99 -6.61
N ILE A 92 13.72 5.25 -6.52
CA ILE A 92 13.77 3.97 -5.81
C ILE A 92 13.37 4.16 -4.34
N LYS A 93 13.89 5.19 -3.68
CA LYS A 93 13.50 5.50 -2.29
C LYS A 93 12.02 5.84 -2.17
N ALA A 94 11.48 6.65 -3.08
CA ALA A 94 10.07 7.01 -3.07
C ALA A 94 9.15 5.80 -3.23
N VAL A 95 9.52 4.84 -4.09
CA VAL A 95 8.78 3.58 -4.27
C VAL A 95 8.81 2.74 -3.00
N ARG A 96 9.97 2.59 -2.35
CA ARG A 96 10.06 1.86 -1.06
C ARG A 96 9.24 2.53 0.04
N ALA A 97 9.33 3.86 0.13
CA ALA A 97 8.55 4.63 1.10
C ALA A 97 7.04 4.51 0.86
N ALA A 98 6.59 4.42 -0.40
CA ALA A 98 5.18 4.21 -0.72
C ALA A 98 4.66 2.86 -0.22
N VAL A 99 5.48 1.79 -0.32
CA VAL A 99 5.12 0.47 0.21
C VAL A 99 5.13 0.44 1.73
N ALA A 100 6.18 0.97 2.36
CA ALA A 100 6.26 1.08 3.82
C ALA A 100 5.16 1.98 4.44
N ALA A 101 4.66 2.96 3.68
CA ALA A 101 3.51 3.76 4.08
C ALA A 101 2.17 2.99 3.93
N SER A 102 2.13 1.98 3.05
CA SER A 102 0.96 1.13 2.84
C SER A 102 0.82 0.04 3.92
N ASP A 103 1.94 -0.57 4.35
CA ASP A 103 1.97 -1.50 5.48
C ASP A 103 2.96 -1.02 6.55
N SER A 104 2.43 -0.61 7.71
CA SER A 104 3.19 -0.11 8.86
C SER A 104 4.11 -1.17 9.51
N LYS A 105 4.06 -2.43 9.06
CA LYS A 105 4.96 -3.50 9.52
C LYS A 105 6.20 -3.67 8.66
N VAL A 106 6.24 -3.10 7.46
CA VAL A 106 7.36 -3.27 6.52
C VAL A 106 8.28 -2.05 6.60
N SER A 107 9.56 -2.28 6.89
CA SER A 107 10.55 -1.19 6.91
C SER A 107 10.99 -0.87 5.48
N GLU A 108 11.37 0.39 5.19
CA GLU A 108 11.86 0.79 3.86
C GLU A 108 13.01 -0.10 3.36
N SER A 109 13.82 -0.65 4.26
CA SER A 109 14.94 -1.53 3.98
C SER A 109 14.56 -2.97 3.61
N ASP A 110 13.37 -3.43 4.02
CA ASP A 110 12.90 -4.79 3.77
C ASP A 110 12.13 -4.89 2.44
N VAL A 111 11.73 -3.77 1.86
CA VAL A 111 11.02 -3.70 0.58
C VAL A 111 11.93 -4.13 -0.56
N GLU A 112 11.62 -5.25 -1.20
CA GLU A 112 12.32 -5.71 -2.41
C GLU A 112 11.85 -4.90 -3.63
N VAL A 113 12.80 -4.25 -4.32
CA VAL A 113 12.52 -3.50 -5.56
C VAL A 113 13.06 -4.28 -6.75
N LYS A 114 12.19 -4.56 -7.72
CA LYS A 114 12.53 -5.17 -9.01
C LYS A 114 12.33 -4.17 -10.13
N VAL A 115 13.27 -4.14 -11.07
CA VAL A 115 13.18 -3.30 -12.26
C VAL A 115 12.94 -4.19 -13.46
N TYR A 116 11.90 -3.90 -14.23
CA TYR A 116 11.60 -4.60 -15.47
C TYR A 116 11.84 -3.68 -16.65
N ARG A 117 12.65 -4.14 -17.59
CA ARG A 117 12.85 -3.49 -18.88
C ARG A 117 11.92 -4.14 -19.89
N VAL A 118 11.06 -3.35 -20.51
CA VAL A 118 10.05 -3.83 -21.46
C VAL A 118 10.28 -3.14 -22.79
N GLU A 119 10.51 -3.92 -23.85
CA GLU A 119 10.58 -3.39 -25.21
C GLU A 119 9.17 -3.20 -25.78
N VAL A 120 8.79 -1.94 -26.01
CA VAL A 120 7.48 -1.58 -26.56
C VAL A 120 7.68 -1.15 -28.00
N GLY A 121 7.57 -2.12 -28.91
CA GLY A 121 7.83 -1.92 -30.34
C GLY A 121 9.32 -1.81 -30.67
N HIS A 122 9.68 -1.12 -31.76
CA HIS A 122 11.02 -1.17 -32.34
C HIS A 122 11.99 -0.08 -31.84
N SER A 123 11.49 0.94 -31.12
CA SER A 123 12.27 2.14 -30.81
C SER A 123 12.08 2.67 -29.39
N ARG A 124 11.24 2.00 -28.59
CA ARG A 124 10.89 2.47 -27.25
C ARG A 124 11.08 1.36 -26.24
N VAL A 125 11.74 1.70 -25.15
CA VAL A 125 11.94 0.83 -24.00
C VAL A 125 11.34 1.52 -22.80
N GLU A 126 10.52 0.81 -22.06
CA GLU A 126 9.98 1.27 -20.79
C GLU A 126 10.66 0.55 -19.63
N TYR A 127 10.94 1.29 -18.57
CA TYR A 127 11.46 0.74 -17.32
C TYR A 127 10.38 0.85 -16.25
N TRP A 128 9.98 -0.30 -15.71
CA TRP A 128 8.99 -0.42 -14.65
C TRP A 128 9.69 -0.74 -13.34
N VAL A 129 9.64 0.18 -12.39
CA VAL A 129 10.18 -0.02 -11.03
C VAL A 129 9.04 -0.45 -10.14
N ILE A 130 9.09 -1.69 -9.67
CA ILE A 130 8.02 -2.31 -8.89
C ILE A 130 8.59 -2.74 -7.54
N ALA A 131 7.88 -2.41 -6.48
CA ALA A 131 8.16 -2.92 -5.15
C ALA A 131 7.11 -3.97 -4.77
N LEU A 132 7.57 -5.01 -4.07
CA LEU A 132 6.71 -6.05 -3.50
C LEU A 132 6.66 -5.84 -1.98
N ASP A 133 5.46 -6.06 -1.42
CA ASP A 133 5.15 -6.07 0.02
C ASP A 133 5.40 -7.46 0.62
#